data_AF-A0A940FYU4-F1
#
_entry.id   AF-A0A940FYU4-F1
#
_cell.length_a   1.000
_cell.length_b   1.000
_cell.length_c   1.000
_cell.angle_alpha   90.00
_cell.angle_beta   90.00
_cell.angle_gamma   90.00
#
_symmetry.space_group_name_H-M   'P 1'
#
loop_
_entity.id
_entity.type
_entity.pdbx_description
1 polymer ?
#
loop_
_entity_poly.entity_id
_entity_poly.type
_entity_poly.pdbx_seq_one_letter_code
_entity_poly.pdbx_strand_id
1 'polypeptide(L)'
;MFSEFKAFIARGNVLDLAVGVIIGAAFGKIVTSLTEDVIMPVIGWLTGGVDFSNRFIQLSAIPADFKGDPAKYADLKAAGVAMVGLGSFITAIINFLILAFVIFLIVRQANKVMSKPEAAPAGPSQIDLLTEIRDALKK
;
A
#
# COMPACT_ATOMS: atom_id res chain seq x y z
N MET A 1 -23.73 0.73 -26.06
CA MET A 1 -23.39 0.78 -24.61
C MET A 1 -22.79 -0.51 -24.07
N PHE A 2 -23.48 -1.65 -23.95
CA PHE A 2 -22.89 -2.86 -23.36
C PHE A 2 -21.72 -3.44 -24.20
N SER A 3 -21.84 -3.40 -25.52
CA SER A 3 -20.77 -3.76 -26.47
C SER A 3 -19.56 -2.82 -26.42
N GLU A 4 -19.82 -1.51 -26.34
CA GLU A 4 -18.79 -0.47 -26.20
C GLU A 4 -18.06 -0.54 -24.86
N PHE A 5 -18.79 -0.84 -23.79
CA PHE A 5 -18.23 -1.11 -22.48
C PHE A 5 -17.33 -2.35 -22.53
N LYS A 6 -17.80 -3.48 -23.08
CA LYS A 6 -16.97 -4.68 -23.26
C LYS A 6 -15.70 -4.40 -24.08
N ALA A 7 -15.79 -3.62 -25.14
CA ALA A 7 -14.63 -3.19 -25.93
C ALA A 7 -13.69 -2.25 -25.16
N PHE A 8 -14.22 -1.42 -24.25
CA PHE A 8 -13.45 -0.54 -23.38
C PHE A 8 -12.62 -1.34 -22.36
N ILE A 9 -13.24 -2.28 -21.62
CA ILE A 9 -12.53 -3.14 -20.64
C ILE A 9 -11.62 -4.18 -21.30
N ALA A 10 -11.90 -4.58 -22.55
CA ALA A 10 -11.01 -5.47 -23.30
C ALA A 10 -9.69 -4.82 -23.72
N ARG A 11 -9.53 -3.49 -23.55
CA ARG A 11 -8.21 -2.86 -23.68
C ARG A 11 -7.35 -3.33 -22.51
N GLY A 12 -6.39 -4.23 -22.76
CA GLY A 12 -5.54 -4.86 -21.73
C GLY A 12 -4.95 -3.88 -20.71
N ASN A 13 -4.50 -2.70 -21.16
CA ASN A 13 -3.96 -1.65 -20.29
C ASN A 13 -4.96 -1.15 -19.21
N VAL A 14 -6.27 -1.22 -19.45
CA VAL A 14 -7.30 -0.80 -18.48
C VAL A 14 -7.55 -1.89 -17.45
N LEU A 15 -7.59 -3.15 -17.88
CA LEU A 15 -7.81 -4.28 -16.99
C LEU A 15 -6.64 -4.48 -16.03
N ASP A 16 -5.40 -4.42 -16.54
CA ASP A 16 -4.19 -4.57 -15.73
C ASP A 16 -4.05 -3.44 -14.70
N LEU A 17 -4.39 -2.20 -15.11
CA LEU A 17 -4.41 -1.05 -14.21
C LEU A 17 -5.49 -1.21 -13.13
N ALA A 18 -6.70 -1.66 -13.50
CA ALA A 18 -7.78 -1.89 -12.55
C ALA A 18 -7.40 -2.96 -11.51
N VAL A 19 -6.80 -4.06 -11.95
CA VAL A 19 -6.31 -5.13 -11.06
C VAL A 19 -5.22 -4.59 -10.14
N GLY A 20 -4.25 -3.85 -10.67
CA GLY A 20 -3.16 -3.25 -9.88
C GLY A 20 -3.67 -2.31 -8.78
N VAL A 21 -4.62 -1.43 -9.10
CA VAL A 21 -5.21 -0.48 -8.13
C VAL A 21 -6.01 -1.21 -7.05
N ILE A 22 -6.83 -2.20 -7.43
CA ILE A 22 -7.63 -2.97 -6.47
C ILE A 22 -6.74 -3.76 -5.52
N ILE A 23 -5.73 -4.46 -6.05
CA ILE A 23 -4.77 -5.22 -5.25
C ILE A 23 -3.97 -4.28 -4.34
N GLY A 24 -3.50 -3.13 -4.85
CA GLY A 24 -2.78 -2.14 -4.06
C GLY A 24 -3.60 -1.61 -2.89
N ALA A 25 -4.88 -1.27 -3.13
CA ALA A 25 -5.78 -0.80 -2.08
C ALA A 25 -6.09 -1.89 -1.03
N ALA A 26 -6.29 -3.13 -1.45
CA ALA A 26 -6.51 -4.26 -0.54
C ALA A 26 -5.26 -4.58 0.29
N PHE A 27 -4.08 -4.56 -0.33
CA PHE A 27 -2.81 -4.82 0.34
C PHE A 27 -2.49 -3.78 1.40
N GLY A 28 -2.75 -2.49 1.12
CA GLY A 28 -2.62 -1.42 2.11
C GLY A 28 -3.39 -1.71 3.39
N LYS A 29 -4.64 -2.18 3.29
CA LYS A 29 -5.47 -2.55 4.46
C LYS A 29 -4.88 -3.70 5.26
N ILE A 30 -4.32 -4.71 4.59
CA ILE A 30 -3.68 -5.85 5.27
C ILE A 30 -2.50 -5.37 6.11
N VAL A 31 -1.69 -4.45 5.57
CA VAL A 31 -0.53 -3.92 6.29
C VAL A 31 -0.94 -2.98 7.43
N THR A 32 -1.98 -2.16 7.21
CA THR A 32 -2.57 -1.36 8.28
C THR A 32 -3.05 -2.25 9.43
N SER A 33 -3.83 -3.29 9.15
CA SER A 33 -4.31 -4.24 10.18
C SER A 33 -3.16 -4.98 10.88
N LEU A 34 -2.15 -5.43 10.14
CA LEU A 34 -0.96 -6.04 10.76
C LEU A 34 -0.28 -5.09 11.75
N THR A 35 -0.22 -3.80 11.42
CA THR A 35 0.46 -2.84 12.28
C THR A 35 -0.42 -2.43 13.47
N GLU A 36 -1.67 -2.07 13.22
CA GLU A 36 -2.61 -1.57 14.24
C GLU A 36 -3.10 -2.69 15.17
N ASP A 37 -3.40 -3.88 14.63
CA ASP A 37 -4.03 -4.96 15.39
C ASP A 37 -3.04 -5.97 15.97
N VAL A 38 -1.80 -6.03 15.44
CA VAL A 38 -0.79 -7.03 15.88
C VAL A 38 0.44 -6.35 16.45
N ILE A 39 1.08 -5.44 15.72
CA ILE A 39 2.37 -4.85 16.15
C ILE A 39 2.16 -3.84 17.29
N MET A 40 1.21 -2.92 17.16
CA MET A 40 0.96 -1.88 18.16
C MET A 40 0.54 -2.44 19.52
N PRO A 41 -0.32 -3.48 19.63
CA PRO A 41 -0.62 -4.11 20.92
C PRO A 41 0.61 -4.77 21.56
N VAL A 42 1.50 -5.38 20.77
CA VAL A 42 2.75 -5.97 21.27
C VAL A 42 3.71 -4.90 21.76
N ILE A 43 3.86 -3.78 21.03
CA ILE A 43 4.64 -2.62 21.47
C ILE A 43 4.03 -2.02 22.74
N GLY A 44 2.72 -1.87 22.78
CA GLY A 44 1.99 -1.37 23.95
C GLY A 44 2.23 -2.26 25.17
N TRP A 45 2.18 -3.58 25.01
CA TRP A 45 2.51 -4.52 26.07
C TRP A 45 3.96 -4.39 26.55
N LEU A 46 4.94 -4.28 25.63
CA LEU A 46 6.36 -4.14 25.96
C LEU A 46 6.71 -2.80 26.63
N THR A 47 6.03 -1.72 26.25
CA THR A 47 6.29 -0.37 26.76
C THR A 47 5.51 -0.03 28.03
N GLY A 48 4.74 -0.97 28.58
CA GLY A 48 3.96 -0.78 29.81
C GLY A 48 2.65 -0.03 29.60
N GLY A 49 2.03 -0.16 28.43
CA GLY A 49 0.74 0.46 28.09
C GLY A 49 0.86 1.86 27.51
N VAL A 50 2.02 2.25 26.98
CA VAL A 50 2.17 3.52 26.27
C VAL A 50 1.45 3.44 24.93
N ASP A 51 0.18 3.84 24.94
CA ASP A 51 -0.60 4.04 23.73
C ASP A 51 -0.31 5.43 23.16
N PHE A 52 0.47 5.45 22.08
CA PHE A 52 0.77 6.68 21.36
C PHE A 52 -0.48 7.28 20.72
N SER A 53 -1.51 6.49 20.42
CA SER A 53 -2.72 6.93 19.71
C SER A 53 -3.49 8.02 20.45
N ASN A 54 -3.41 8.04 21.79
CA ASN A 54 -4.07 9.01 22.66
C ASN A 54 -3.18 10.21 23.04
N ARG A 55 -2.01 10.38 22.39
CA ARG A 55 -1.19 11.58 22.53
C ARG A 55 -1.66 12.65 21.54
N PHE A 56 -2.52 13.55 22.00
CA PHE A 56 -3.00 14.67 21.20
C PHE A 56 -3.00 15.97 22.01
N ILE A 57 -2.90 17.08 21.30
CA ILE A 57 -3.12 18.42 21.85
C ILE A 57 -4.48 18.88 21.35
N GLN A 58 -5.41 19.10 22.27
CA GLN A 58 -6.72 19.66 21.98
C GLN A 58 -6.58 21.16 21.70
N LEU A 59 -7.15 21.63 20.59
CA LEU A 59 -7.11 23.03 20.18
C LEU A 59 -8.45 23.76 20.35
N SER A 60 -9.57 23.03 20.26
CA SER A 60 -10.92 23.60 20.40
C SER A 60 -11.64 23.07 21.63
N ALA A 61 -12.66 23.78 22.11
CA ALA A 61 -13.51 23.30 23.21
C ALA A 61 -14.23 22.00 22.84
N ILE A 62 -14.46 21.15 23.84
CA ILE A 62 -15.30 19.95 23.71
C ILE A 62 -16.77 20.41 23.73
N PRO A 63 -17.61 19.99 22.78
CA PRO A 63 -19.04 20.27 22.81
C PRO A 63 -19.68 19.82 24.12
N ALA A 64 -20.61 20.62 24.67
CA ALA A 64 -21.25 20.34 25.95
C ALA A 64 -22.15 19.09 25.94
N ASP A 65 -22.53 18.62 24.76
CA ASP A 65 -23.32 17.42 24.48
C ASP A 65 -22.45 16.16 24.23
N PHE A 66 -21.13 16.27 24.42
CA PHE A 66 -20.21 15.15 24.24
C PHE A 66 -20.44 14.04 25.28
N LYS A 67 -20.73 12.83 24.79
CA LYS A 67 -20.99 11.63 25.61
C LYS A 67 -19.84 10.61 25.60
N GLY A 68 -18.72 10.94 24.94
CA GLY A 68 -17.56 10.07 24.83
C GLY A 68 -16.54 10.30 25.95
N ASP A 69 -15.40 9.61 25.86
CA ASP A 69 -14.29 9.80 26.79
C ASP A 69 -13.39 10.97 26.32
N PRO A 70 -13.25 12.06 27.10
CA PRO A 70 -12.41 13.20 26.73
C PRO A 70 -10.91 12.90 26.75
N ALA A 71 -10.50 11.71 27.22
CA ALA A 71 -9.12 11.23 27.12
C ALA A 71 -8.84 10.41 25.84
N LYS A 72 -9.88 10.07 25.04
CA LYS A 72 -9.72 9.26 23.83
C LYS A 72 -9.73 10.10 22.57
N TYR A 73 -8.66 9.99 21.80
CA TYR A 73 -8.52 10.70 20.53
C TYR A 73 -9.65 10.37 19.54
N ALA A 74 -10.05 9.09 19.46
CA ALA A 74 -11.07 8.62 18.53
C ALA A 74 -12.44 9.24 18.79
N ASP A 75 -12.86 9.33 20.06
CA ASP A 75 -14.16 9.84 20.46
C ASP A 75 -14.25 11.35 20.17
N LEU A 76 -13.18 12.08 20.48
CA LEU A 76 -13.12 13.52 20.26
C LEU A 76 -13.01 13.90 18.78
N LYS A 77 -12.30 13.09 17.99
CA LYS A 77 -12.26 13.21 16.53
C LYS A 77 -13.65 13.00 15.92
N ALA A 78 -14.42 12.04 16.42
CA ALA A 78 -15.79 11.78 15.98
C ALA A 78 -16.74 12.95 16.33
N ALA A 79 -16.49 13.64 17.44
CA ALA A 79 -17.21 14.84 17.85
C ALA A 79 -16.79 16.12 17.11
N GLY A 80 -15.88 16.03 16.14
CA GLY A 80 -15.42 17.17 15.34
C GLY A 80 -14.53 18.15 16.10
N VAL A 81 -13.97 17.75 17.25
CA VAL A 81 -13.05 18.59 18.03
C VAL A 81 -11.73 18.70 17.28
N ALA A 82 -11.25 19.93 17.09
CA ALA A 82 -9.98 20.19 16.43
C ALA A 82 -8.81 19.76 17.34
N MET A 83 -7.98 18.86 16.83
CA MET A 83 -6.87 18.26 17.59
C MET A 83 -5.62 18.11 16.75
N VAL A 84 -4.47 18.28 17.38
CA VAL A 84 -3.18 17.86 16.82
C VAL A 84 -2.86 16.48 17.39
N GLY A 85 -3.15 15.44 16.60
CA GLY A 85 -2.85 14.05 16.94
C GLY A 85 -1.38 13.68 16.68
N LEU A 86 -0.45 14.19 17.50
CA LEU A 86 0.98 13.82 17.45
C LEU A 86 1.19 12.31 17.47
N GLY A 87 0.39 11.62 18.28
CA GLY A 87 0.30 10.17 18.35
C GLY A 87 -0.02 9.50 17.03
N SER A 88 -1.17 9.88 16.45
CA SER A 88 -1.63 9.31 15.17
C SER A 88 -0.65 9.56 14.02
N PHE A 89 0.08 10.68 14.05
CA PHE A 89 1.10 10.99 13.05
C PHE A 89 2.32 10.08 13.18
N ILE A 90 2.82 9.87 14.41
CA ILE A 90 3.93 8.93 14.67
C ILE A 90 3.51 7.51 14.29
N THR A 91 2.29 7.09 14.63
CA THR A 91 1.75 5.79 14.20
C THR A 91 1.73 5.67 12.68
N ALA A 92 1.30 6.70 11.95
CA ALA A 92 1.32 6.70 10.50
C ALA A 92 2.74 6.56 9.91
N ILE A 93 3.74 7.21 10.51
CA ILE A 93 5.15 7.06 10.12
C ILE A 93 5.62 5.61 10.34
N ILE A 94 5.29 5.04 11.51
CA ILE A 94 5.65 3.65 11.84
C ILE A 94 5.00 2.67 10.85
N ASN A 95 3.70 2.84 10.56
CA ASN A 95 2.98 2.05 9.56
C ASN A 95 3.65 2.14 8.18
N PHE A 96 4.06 3.34 7.76
CA PHE A 96 4.75 3.54 6.49
C PHE A 96 6.12 2.84 6.45
N LEU A 97 6.91 2.92 7.52
CA LEU A 97 8.21 2.24 7.61
C LEU A 97 8.05 0.72 7.59
N ILE A 98 7.04 0.18 8.28
CA ILE A 98 6.72 -1.25 8.25
C ILE A 98 6.26 -1.67 6.86
N LEU A 99 5.37 -0.90 6.21
CA LEU A 99 4.94 -1.17 4.84
C LEU A 99 6.13 -1.20 3.87
N ALA A 100 7.00 -0.19 3.94
CA ALA A 100 8.21 -0.12 3.12
C ALA A 100 9.12 -1.33 3.36
N PHE A 101 9.29 -1.75 4.62
CA PHE A 101 10.09 -2.91 4.98
C PHE A 101 9.48 -4.23 4.49
N VAL A 102 8.16 -4.42 4.62
CA VAL A 102 7.44 -5.60 4.12
C VAL A 102 7.53 -5.67 2.60
N ILE A 103 7.29 -4.57 1.89
CA ILE A 103 7.46 -4.50 0.43
C ILE A 103 8.90 -4.85 0.04
N PHE A 104 9.88 -4.30 0.74
CA PHE A 104 11.29 -4.63 0.52
C PHE A 104 11.58 -6.12 0.69
N LEU A 105 11.05 -6.78 1.74
CA LEU A 105 11.22 -8.22 1.94
C LEU A 105 10.57 -9.03 0.82
N ILE A 106 9.37 -8.67 0.38
CA ILE A 106 8.68 -9.34 -0.74
C ILE A 106 9.48 -9.18 -2.03
N VAL A 107 9.91 -7.97 -2.37
CA VAL A 107 10.73 -7.70 -3.56
C VAL A 107 12.06 -8.43 -3.48
N ARG A 108 12.71 -8.45 -2.31
CA ARG A 108 13.95 -9.19 -2.09
C ARG A 108 13.75 -10.70 -2.28
N GLN A 109 12.67 -11.26 -1.77
CA GLN A 109 12.36 -12.68 -1.91
C GLN A 109 11.96 -13.03 -3.34
N ALA A 110 11.16 -12.19 -3.99
CA ALA A 110 10.82 -12.33 -5.40
C ALA A 110 12.07 -12.27 -6.27
N ASN A 111 12.95 -11.30 -6.06
CA ASN A 111 14.24 -11.21 -6.78
C ASN A 111 15.13 -12.43 -6.51
N LYS A 112 15.10 -13.00 -5.30
CA LYS A 112 15.85 -14.21 -4.95
C LYS A 112 15.31 -15.47 -5.67
N VAL A 113 14.00 -15.59 -5.82
CA VAL A 113 13.35 -16.75 -6.47
C VAL A 113 13.28 -16.57 -8.01
N MET A 114 13.15 -15.33 -8.48
CA MET A 114 13.25 -14.95 -9.90
C MET A 114 14.69 -14.69 -10.34
N SER A 115 15.69 -15.01 -9.50
CA SER A 115 17.08 -15.08 -9.93
C SER A 115 17.22 -16.23 -10.93
N LYS A 116 16.99 -15.89 -12.20
CA LYS A 116 17.21 -16.66 -13.44
C LYS A 116 16.91 -18.17 -13.34
N PRO A 117 15.70 -18.62 -13.74
CA PRO A 117 15.72 -19.58 -14.85
C PRO A 117 16.50 -18.88 -15.96
N GLU A 118 17.58 -19.49 -16.42
CA GLU A 118 18.27 -19.12 -17.65
C GLU A 118 17.20 -18.67 -18.64
N ALA A 119 17.18 -17.37 -18.97
CA ALA A 119 16.16 -16.84 -19.84
C ALA A 119 16.24 -17.72 -21.09
N ALA A 120 15.23 -18.56 -21.31
CA ALA A 120 15.12 -19.33 -22.53
C ALA A 120 15.38 -18.29 -23.63
N PRO A 121 16.44 -18.47 -24.46
CA PRO A 121 16.98 -17.40 -25.26
C PRO A 121 15.79 -16.73 -25.94
N ALA A 122 15.57 -15.46 -25.61
CA ALA A 122 14.51 -14.70 -26.25
C ALA A 122 14.76 -14.92 -27.74
N GLY A 123 13.82 -15.58 -28.41
CA GLY A 123 13.95 -15.85 -29.84
C GLY A 123 14.35 -14.55 -30.56
N PRO A 124 15.02 -14.65 -31.72
CA PRO A 124 15.65 -13.50 -32.37
C PRO A 124 14.71 -12.30 -32.33
N SER A 125 15.21 -11.21 -31.77
CA SER A 125 14.44 -9.98 -31.64
C SER A 125 13.96 -9.53 -33.01
N GLN A 126 12.95 -8.66 -33.07
CA GLN A 126 12.50 -8.11 -34.37
C GLN A 126 13.66 -7.46 -35.13
N ILE A 127 14.63 -6.89 -34.42
CA ILE A 127 15.84 -6.31 -35.01
C ILE A 127 16.73 -7.40 -35.62
N ASP A 128 16.87 -8.55 -34.94
CA ASP A 128 17.62 -9.70 -35.45
C ASP A 128 16.94 -10.27 -36.70
N LEU A 129 15.61 -10.44 -36.68
CA LEU A 129 14.84 -10.89 -37.83
C LEU A 129 14.93 -9.92 -39.02
N LEU A 130 14.87 -8.61 -38.78
CA LEU A 130 15.02 -7.61 -39.82
C LEU A 130 16.45 -7.58 -40.39
N THR A 131 17.45 -7.87 -39.56
CA THR A 131 18.85 -7.99 -39.98
C THR A 131 19.03 -9.23 -40.87
N GLU A 132 18.48 -10.37 -40.46
CA GLU A 132 18.47 -11.60 -41.26
C GLU A 132 17.75 -11.41 -42.60
N ILE A 133 16.58 -10.74 -42.62
CA ILE A 133 15.84 -10.43 -43.85
C ILE A 133 16.66 -9.52 -44.77
N ARG A 134 17.30 -8.47 -44.23
CA ARG A 134 18.16 -7.55 -45.00
C ARG A 134 19.32 -8.31 -45.65
N ASP A 135 19.96 -9.21 -44.91
CA ASP A 135 21.13 -9.93 -45.38
C ASP A 135 20.74 -11.04 -46.38
N ALA A 136 19.55 -11.63 -46.24
CA ALA A 136 18.97 -12.53 -47.23
C ALA A 136 18.63 -11.81 -48.55
N LEU A 137 18.16 -10.56 -48.51
CA LEU A 137 17.83 -9.75 -49.70
C LEU A 137 19.05 -9.19 -50.45
N LYS A 138 20.25 -9.25 -49.86
CA LYS A 138 21.50 -8.81 -50.50
C LYS A 138 22.16 -9.90 -51.38
N LYS A 139 21.67 -11.15 -51.30
CA LYS A 139 22.04 -12.23 -52.21
C LYS A 139 21.18 -12.22 -53.45
#